data_AF-A0A958UB54-F1
#
_entry.id   AF-A0A958UB54-F1
#
_cell.length_a   1.000
_cell.length_b   1.000
_cell.length_c   1.000
_cell.angle_alpha   90.00
_cell.angle_beta   90.00
_cell.angle_gamma   90.00
#
_symmetry.space_group_name_H-M   'P 1'
#
loop_
_entity.id
_entity.type
_entity.pdbx_description
1 polymer ?
#
loop_
_entity_poly.entity_id
_entity_poly.type
_entity_poly.pdbx_seq_one_letter_code
_entity_poly.pdbx_strand_id
1 'polypeptide(L)'
;MAKPEMKIGEISKPRFEFRTFGQNFDASARLMARLSVPVPQKVWERESDEIYIMSKTNDINNTKIRDGKMDIKTYVQTVDGLEQWNPLMKGEFPITKEVLEKDVFPAFQVTMPELTKQTYTLDEFLKMIEDHHDLQSVKVHKQRFGYMVNDTICEVGNVLINGAKVVTINSESTEVKDIKKTMIDCELEDFENINYLQAIKRVIGWINKPLAN
;
A
#
# COMPACT_ATOMS: atom_id res chain seq x y z
N MET A 1 -29.75 -11.23 -10.86
CA MET A 1 -28.69 -11.09 -11.89
C MET A 1 -27.40 -11.61 -11.26
N ALA A 2 -26.68 -12.51 -11.90
CA ALA A 2 -25.41 -13.00 -11.37
C ALA A 2 -24.43 -11.82 -11.26
N LYS A 3 -23.78 -11.65 -10.10
CA LYS A 3 -22.70 -10.67 -9.93
C LYS A 3 -21.61 -11.02 -10.97
N PRO A 4 -21.03 -10.04 -11.68
CA PRO A 4 -19.88 -10.33 -12.53
C PRO A 4 -18.73 -10.87 -11.68
N GLU A 5 -18.19 -12.03 -12.05
CA GLU A 5 -17.07 -12.68 -11.33
C GLU A 5 -15.84 -11.76 -11.31
N MET A 6 -15.26 -11.59 -10.13
CA MET A 6 -14.05 -10.78 -9.96
C MET A 6 -12.84 -11.53 -10.53
N LYS A 7 -12.25 -11.00 -11.62
CA LYS A 7 -11.04 -11.58 -12.23
C LYS A 7 -9.77 -11.05 -11.57
N ILE A 8 -8.98 -11.96 -11.00
CA ILE A 8 -7.69 -11.65 -10.39
C ILE A 8 -6.68 -11.22 -11.48
N GLY A 9 -6.30 -9.94 -11.49
CA GLY A 9 -5.22 -9.41 -12.33
C GLY A 9 -5.62 -8.46 -13.47
N GLU A 10 -6.89 -8.03 -13.57
CA GLU A 10 -7.34 -7.00 -14.51
C GLU A 10 -7.46 -5.61 -13.85
N ILE A 11 -7.40 -4.53 -14.65
CA ILE A 11 -7.61 -3.15 -14.17
C ILE A 11 -9.07 -3.01 -13.71
N SER A 12 -9.30 -2.97 -12.40
CA SER A 12 -10.63 -2.81 -11.84
C SER A 12 -10.91 -1.35 -11.45
N LYS A 13 -12.20 -1.07 -11.27
CA LYS A 13 -12.70 0.10 -10.54
C LYS A 13 -11.97 0.28 -9.19
N PRO A 14 -11.91 1.51 -8.64
CA PRO A 14 -11.34 1.75 -7.31
C PRO A 14 -12.00 0.86 -6.26
N ARG A 15 -11.18 0.15 -5.49
CA ARG A 15 -11.65 -0.81 -4.48
C ARG A 15 -11.54 -0.19 -3.09
N PHE A 16 -12.45 -0.60 -2.23
CA PHE A 16 -12.31 -0.45 -0.79
C PHE A 16 -11.31 -1.50 -0.28
N GLU A 17 -10.52 -1.14 0.72
CA GLU A 17 -9.55 -2.01 1.36
C GLU A 17 -9.70 -1.93 2.88
N PHE A 18 -9.82 -3.10 3.50
CA PHE A 18 -9.34 -3.29 4.86
C PHE A 18 -7.90 -3.79 4.77
N ARG A 19 -6.97 -3.12 5.45
CA ARG A 19 -5.62 -3.64 5.66
C ARG A 19 -5.20 -3.33 7.08
N THR A 20 -4.46 -4.23 7.68
CA THR A 20 -3.85 -3.96 8.97
C THR A 20 -2.42 -4.48 9.04
N PHE A 21 -1.71 -4.06 10.08
CA PHE A 21 -0.32 -4.39 10.34
C PHE A 21 -0.13 -4.69 11.82
N GLY A 22 0.70 -5.68 12.14
CA GLY A 22 0.91 -6.19 13.48
C GLY A 22 2.15 -7.06 13.55
N GLN A 23 2.45 -7.60 14.73
CA GLN A 23 3.49 -8.61 14.91
C GLN A 23 3.06 -9.98 14.41
N ASN A 24 1.77 -10.32 14.47
CA ASN A 24 1.26 -11.62 14.08
C ASN A 24 -0.22 -11.60 13.65
N PHE A 25 -0.57 -12.40 12.63
CA PHE A 25 -1.95 -12.69 12.25
C PHE A 25 -2.20 -14.19 12.03
N ASP A 26 -1.43 -15.09 12.66
CA ASP A 26 -1.47 -16.53 12.41
C ASP A 26 -2.88 -17.15 12.45
N ALA A 27 -3.72 -16.74 13.41
CA ALA A 27 -5.09 -17.24 13.53
C ALA A 27 -5.93 -16.82 12.32
N SER A 28 -6.01 -15.51 12.05
CA SER A 28 -6.74 -14.94 10.91
C SER A 28 -6.19 -15.43 9.56
N ALA A 29 -4.87 -15.58 9.44
CA ALA A 29 -4.20 -16.09 8.23
C ALA A 29 -4.55 -17.56 7.98
N ARG A 30 -4.65 -18.39 9.02
CA ARG A 30 -5.12 -19.79 8.88
C ARG A 30 -6.59 -19.85 8.46
N LEU A 31 -7.45 -19.00 9.01
CA LEU A 31 -8.84 -18.90 8.60
C LEU A 31 -8.95 -18.47 7.13
N MET A 32 -8.24 -17.41 6.75
CA MET A 32 -8.18 -16.91 5.38
C MET A 32 -7.72 -18.00 4.40
N ALA A 33 -6.66 -18.75 4.73
CA ALA A 33 -6.19 -19.85 3.91
C ALA A 33 -7.22 -21.00 3.79
N ARG A 34 -7.94 -21.32 4.87
CA ARG A 34 -8.98 -22.37 4.86
C ARG A 34 -10.22 -21.99 4.09
N LEU A 35 -10.60 -20.71 4.14
CA LEU A 35 -11.78 -20.17 3.48
C LEU A 35 -11.52 -19.81 2.02
N SER A 36 -10.25 -19.69 1.62
CA SER A 36 -9.88 -19.28 0.27
C SER A 36 -10.37 -20.29 -0.77
N VAL A 37 -10.99 -19.78 -1.82
CA VAL A 37 -11.18 -20.56 -3.07
C VAL A 37 -9.84 -20.69 -3.81
N PRO A 38 -9.71 -21.62 -4.77
CA PRO A 38 -8.50 -21.74 -5.58
C PRO A 38 -8.17 -20.44 -6.31
N VAL A 39 -6.91 -20.01 -6.21
CA VAL A 39 -6.37 -18.85 -6.92
C VAL A 39 -5.23 -19.26 -7.87
N PRO A 40 -4.94 -18.51 -8.93
CA PRO A 40 -3.85 -18.82 -9.85
C PRO A 40 -2.49 -18.97 -9.16
N GLN A 41 -1.67 -19.92 -9.58
CA GLN A 41 -0.35 -20.18 -8.97
C GLN A 41 0.55 -18.93 -8.90
N LYS A 42 0.47 -18.05 -9.91
CA LYS A 42 1.22 -16.77 -9.95
C LYS A 42 0.92 -15.80 -8.81
N VAL A 43 -0.13 -16.03 -8.01
CA VAL A 43 -0.45 -15.22 -6.82
C VAL A 43 -0.31 -15.97 -5.51
N TRP A 44 0.07 -17.25 -5.52
CA TRP A 44 0.27 -18.03 -4.28
C TRP A 44 1.33 -17.40 -3.39
N GLU A 45 2.44 -17.01 -4.00
CA GLU A 45 3.53 -16.34 -3.33
C GLU A 45 4.19 -15.37 -4.31
N ARG A 46 4.46 -14.15 -3.84
CA ARG A 46 5.13 -13.11 -4.62
C ARG A 46 6.04 -12.31 -3.71
N GLU A 47 7.19 -11.95 -4.26
CA GLU A 47 8.11 -11.03 -3.61
C GLU A 47 8.24 -9.72 -4.38
N SER A 48 8.59 -8.66 -3.66
CA SER A 48 8.90 -7.36 -4.26
C SER A 48 9.70 -6.50 -3.32
N ASP A 49 10.73 -5.85 -3.87
CA ASP A 49 11.45 -4.76 -3.24
C ASP A 49 10.89 -3.42 -3.72
N GLU A 50 10.52 -2.57 -2.78
CA GLU A 50 9.90 -1.27 -3.03
C GLU A 50 10.62 -0.19 -2.21
N ILE A 51 10.66 1.04 -2.74
CA ILE A 51 11.08 2.22 -1.98
C ILE A 51 9.85 3.09 -1.77
N TYR A 52 9.46 3.28 -0.53
CA TYR A 52 8.40 4.20 -0.15
C TYR A 52 8.98 5.59 0.08
N ILE A 53 8.28 6.61 -0.42
CA ILE A 53 8.64 8.00 -0.15
C ILE A 53 7.65 8.54 0.87
N MET A 54 8.15 8.76 2.08
CA MET A 54 7.37 9.23 3.22
C MET A 54 7.49 10.74 3.33
N SER A 55 6.37 11.40 3.57
CA SER A 55 6.31 12.84 3.88
C SER A 55 5.70 13.06 5.26
N LYS A 56 6.30 13.96 6.05
CA LYS A 56 5.77 14.36 7.36
C LYS A 56 4.46 15.12 7.25
N THR A 57 4.22 15.82 6.14
CA THR A 57 3.09 16.72 5.94
C THR A 57 1.92 16.07 5.18
N ASN A 58 2.11 14.85 4.65
CA ASN A 58 1.11 14.16 3.85
C ASN A 58 0.69 12.82 4.47
N ASP A 59 -0.63 12.64 4.58
CA ASP A 59 -1.28 11.38 4.99
C ASP A 59 -2.26 10.83 3.94
N ILE A 60 -2.38 11.48 2.78
CA ILE A 60 -3.40 11.17 1.77
C ILE A 60 -2.84 10.53 0.51
N ASN A 61 -1.55 10.71 0.21
CA ASN A 61 -0.90 10.20 -0.99
C ASN A 61 0.16 9.17 -0.63
N ASN A 62 0.01 7.95 -1.13
CA ASN A 62 0.95 6.87 -0.94
C ASN A 62 1.85 6.75 -2.16
N THR A 63 3.13 7.11 -2.00
CA THR A 63 4.12 7.06 -3.07
C THR A 63 5.08 5.91 -2.86
N LYS A 64 5.23 5.10 -3.90
CA LYS A 64 6.22 4.04 -3.92
C LYS A 64 6.91 3.94 -5.27
N ILE A 65 8.12 3.39 -5.25
CA ILE A 65 8.93 3.09 -6.42
C ILE A 65 9.20 1.59 -6.43
N ARG A 66 8.96 0.94 -7.57
CA ARG A 66 9.26 -0.48 -7.81
C ARG A 66 9.66 -0.67 -9.27
N ASP A 67 10.68 -1.48 -9.52
CA ASP A 67 11.18 -1.80 -10.87
C ASP A 67 11.45 -0.53 -11.73
N GLY A 68 11.99 0.52 -11.10
CA GLY A 68 12.26 1.81 -11.77
C GLY A 68 11.01 2.63 -12.13
N LYS A 69 9.84 2.28 -11.58
CA LYS A 69 8.57 2.98 -11.81
C LYS A 69 8.01 3.53 -10.51
N MET A 70 7.55 4.77 -10.54
CA MET A 70 6.84 5.44 -9.46
C MET A 70 5.32 5.22 -9.61
N ASP A 71 4.63 4.91 -8.52
CA ASP A 71 3.18 4.84 -8.40
C ASP A 71 2.79 5.72 -7.21
N ILE A 72 1.92 6.71 -7.43
CA ILE A 72 1.27 7.44 -6.33
C ILE A 72 -0.20 7.12 -6.37
N LYS A 73 -0.72 6.69 -5.21
CA LYS A 73 -2.14 6.51 -4.99
C LYS A 73 -2.64 7.56 -4.03
N THR A 74 -3.82 8.09 -4.32
CA THR A 74 -4.48 9.06 -3.44
C THR A 74 -5.66 8.43 -2.73
N TYR A 75 -5.83 8.79 -1.46
CA TYR A 75 -7.00 8.48 -0.68
C TYR A 75 -8.22 9.18 -1.29
N VAL A 76 -9.32 8.45 -1.46
CA VAL A 76 -10.56 8.98 -2.03
C VAL A 76 -11.58 9.24 -0.93
N GLN A 77 -11.93 8.20 -0.18
CA GLN A 77 -12.97 8.25 0.84
C GLN A 77 -12.87 7.06 1.79
N THR A 78 -13.61 7.14 2.89
CA THR A 78 -13.82 6.03 3.82
C THR A 78 -15.31 5.73 3.91
N VAL A 79 -15.68 4.46 3.78
CA VAL A 79 -17.05 3.98 3.98
C VAL A 79 -17.01 2.80 4.94
N ASP A 80 -17.76 2.88 6.04
CA ASP A 80 -17.79 1.87 7.10
C ASP A 80 -16.41 1.47 7.64
N GLY A 81 -15.48 2.43 7.71
CA GLY A 81 -14.10 2.22 8.16
C GLY A 81 -13.17 1.58 7.11
N LEU A 82 -13.64 1.37 5.89
CA LEU A 82 -12.84 0.87 4.77
C LEU A 82 -12.38 2.02 3.87
N GLU A 83 -11.09 2.09 3.58
CA GLU A 83 -10.50 3.15 2.77
C GLU A 83 -10.59 2.78 1.28
N GLN A 84 -10.88 3.77 0.44
CA GLN A 84 -10.81 3.62 -1.01
C GLN A 84 -9.64 4.43 -1.56
N TRP A 85 -8.85 3.80 -2.42
CA TRP A 85 -7.64 4.38 -3.01
C TRP A 85 -7.73 4.39 -4.53
N ASN A 86 -7.25 5.46 -5.16
CA ASN A 86 -7.21 5.59 -6.62
C ASN A 86 -5.78 5.90 -7.10
N PRO A 87 -5.32 5.33 -8.24
CA PRO A 87 -4.08 5.76 -8.87
C PRO A 87 -4.16 7.25 -9.24
N LEU A 88 -3.23 8.04 -8.74
CA LEU A 88 -3.11 9.46 -9.05
C LEU A 88 -2.22 9.66 -10.27
N MET A 89 -1.04 9.02 -10.28
CA MET A 89 -0.19 8.94 -11.47
C MET A 89 0.76 7.74 -11.41
N LYS A 90 1.31 7.43 -12.59
CA LYS A 90 2.43 6.49 -12.75
C LYS A 90 3.52 7.19 -13.53
N GLY A 91 4.75 7.08 -13.06
CA GLY A 91 5.94 7.62 -13.71
C GLY A 91 7.00 6.55 -13.89
N GLU A 92 7.89 6.77 -14.84
CA GLU A 92 9.09 5.95 -15.03
C GLU A 92 10.31 6.85 -14.92
N PHE A 93 11.44 6.28 -14.49
CA PHE A 93 12.71 7.01 -14.45
C PHE A 93 13.47 6.84 -15.78
N PRO A 94 14.17 7.89 -16.26
CA PRO A 94 14.32 9.20 -15.64
C PRO A 94 13.03 10.04 -15.70
N ILE A 95 12.73 10.73 -14.59
CA ILE A 95 11.51 11.54 -14.44
C ILE A 95 11.76 12.98 -14.86
N THR A 96 10.81 13.62 -15.52
CA THR A 96 10.96 14.99 -16.00
C THR A 96 10.72 16.01 -14.88
N LYS A 97 11.34 17.18 -15.02
CA LYS A 97 11.09 18.34 -14.17
C LYS A 97 9.60 18.67 -14.09
N GLU A 98 8.92 18.67 -15.23
CA GLU A 98 7.49 18.98 -15.29
C GLU A 98 6.63 18.03 -14.43
N VAL A 99 6.91 16.73 -14.46
CA VAL A 99 6.17 15.75 -13.64
C VAL A 99 6.50 15.92 -12.15
N LEU A 100 7.76 16.24 -11.82
CA LEU A 100 8.14 16.56 -10.44
C LEU A 100 7.37 17.77 -9.91
N GLU A 101 7.26 18.83 -10.71
CA GLU A 101 6.60 20.08 -10.36
C GLU A 101 5.09 19.95 -10.25
N LYS A 102 4.45 19.24 -11.18
CA LYS A 102 2.99 19.18 -11.29
C LYS A 102 2.36 18.06 -10.48
N ASP A 103 3.04 16.92 -10.36
CA ASP A 103 2.42 15.70 -9.83
C ASP A 103 3.09 15.20 -8.55
N VAL A 104 4.43 15.12 -8.51
CA VAL A 104 5.15 14.42 -7.43
C VAL A 104 5.28 15.25 -6.15
N PHE A 105 5.88 16.44 -6.22
CA PHE A 105 6.03 17.29 -5.04
C PHE A 105 4.70 17.83 -4.48
N PRO A 106 3.71 18.18 -5.32
CA PRO A 106 2.36 18.48 -4.83
C PRO A 106 1.74 17.31 -4.07
N ALA A 107 1.94 16.07 -4.53
CA ALA A 107 1.46 14.89 -3.81
C ALA A 107 2.14 14.71 -2.44
N PHE A 108 3.40 15.12 -2.30
CA PHE A 108 4.11 15.09 -1.02
C PHE A 108 3.68 16.19 -0.05
N GLN A 109 3.05 17.27 -0.53
CA GLN A 109 2.63 18.43 0.27
C GLN A 109 3.80 19.09 1.03
N VAL A 110 4.97 19.16 0.39
CA VAL A 110 6.17 19.82 0.92
C VAL A 110 6.62 20.95 0.00
N THR A 111 7.51 21.79 0.51
CA THR A 111 8.19 22.78 -0.34
C THR A 111 9.08 22.06 -1.34
N MET A 112 8.89 22.33 -2.63
CA MET A 112 9.70 21.71 -3.66
C MET A 112 11.13 22.29 -3.64
N PRO A 113 12.19 21.46 -3.72
CA PRO A 113 13.55 21.93 -3.89
C PRO A 113 13.73 22.57 -5.27
N GLU A 114 14.77 23.39 -5.43
CA GLU A 114 15.07 23.98 -6.72
C GLU A 114 15.49 22.91 -7.74
N LEU A 115 14.79 22.86 -8.88
CA LEU A 115 15.06 21.91 -9.96
C LEU A 115 15.90 22.57 -11.06
N THR A 116 17.16 22.18 -11.18
CA THR A 116 18.14 22.72 -12.14
C THR A 116 18.25 21.91 -13.44
N LYS A 117 17.79 20.64 -13.45
CA LYS A 117 17.80 19.75 -14.62
C LYS A 117 16.41 19.58 -15.21
N GLN A 118 16.36 19.18 -16.49
CA GLN A 118 15.11 18.83 -17.19
C GLN A 118 14.63 17.41 -16.86
N THR A 119 15.54 16.50 -16.53
CA THR A 119 15.24 15.13 -16.11
C THR A 119 16.14 14.71 -14.95
N TYR A 120 15.63 13.77 -14.16
CA TYR A 120 16.30 13.21 -12.99
C TYR A 120 16.24 11.69 -13.05
N THR A 121 17.41 11.05 -12.90
CA THR A 121 17.51 9.61 -12.69
C THR A 121 16.91 9.22 -11.33
N LEU A 122 16.72 7.92 -11.11
CA LEU A 122 16.26 7.41 -9.82
C LEU A 122 17.19 7.84 -8.67
N ASP A 123 18.51 7.74 -8.86
CA ASP A 123 19.48 8.07 -7.83
C ASP A 123 19.48 9.57 -7.48
N GLU A 124 19.37 10.43 -8.49
CA GLU A 124 19.27 11.88 -8.27
C GLU A 124 17.96 12.26 -7.59
N PHE A 125 16.86 11.59 -7.94
CA PHE A 125 15.59 11.77 -7.26
C PHE A 125 15.70 11.34 -5.79
N LEU A 126 16.23 10.16 -5.50
CA LEU A 126 16.39 9.68 -4.13
C LEU A 126 17.31 10.58 -3.31
N LYS A 127 18.37 11.15 -3.93
CA LYS A 127 19.22 12.14 -3.26
C LYS A 127 18.44 13.40 -2.87
N MET A 128 17.57 13.91 -3.75
CA MET A 128 16.68 15.03 -3.41
C MET A 128 15.74 14.70 -2.24
N ILE A 129 15.25 13.47 -2.17
CA ILE A 129 14.41 13.01 -1.04
C ILE A 129 15.22 12.99 0.26
N GLU A 130 16.43 12.45 0.24
CA GLU A 130 17.31 12.37 1.42
C GLU A 130 17.76 13.75 1.93
N ASP A 131 17.94 14.72 1.03
CA ASP A 131 18.31 16.10 1.38
C ASP A 131 17.13 16.93 1.90
N HIS A 132 15.88 16.47 1.72
CA HIS A 132 14.69 17.21 2.11
C HIS A 132 14.25 16.86 3.54
N HIS A 133 14.24 17.85 4.44
CA HIS A 133 14.01 17.64 5.88
C HIS A 133 12.65 17.01 6.28
N ASP A 134 11.62 17.15 5.43
CA ASP A 134 10.30 16.54 5.64
C ASP A 134 10.08 15.21 4.92
N LEU A 135 11.03 14.77 4.10
CA LEU A 135 10.89 13.55 3.32
C LEU A 135 11.87 12.48 3.81
N GLN A 136 11.51 11.23 3.56
CA GLN A 136 12.38 10.10 3.83
C GLN A 136 12.07 8.95 2.87
N SER A 137 13.12 8.39 2.27
CA SER A 137 13.01 7.12 1.55
C SER A 137 13.06 5.95 2.54
N VAL A 138 12.18 4.98 2.37
CA VAL A 138 12.08 3.78 3.22
C VAL A 138 12.12 2.54 2.34
N LYS A 139 13.09 1.66 2.60
CA LYS A 139 13.21 0.38 1.90
C LYS A 139 12.20 -0.60 2.46
N VAL A 140 11.38 -1.18 1.59
CA VAL A 140 10.34 -2.13 1.96
C VAL A 140 10.46 -3.38 1.11
N HIS A 141 10.82 -4.50 1.75
CA HIS A 141 10.75 -5.81 1.13
C HIS A 141 9.44 -6.49 1.54
N LYS A 142 8.77 -7.17 0.60
CA LYS A 142 7.48 -7.83 0.84
C LYS A 142 7.49 -9.24 0.29
N GLN A 143 7.11 -10.19 1.13
CA GLN A 143 6.72 -11.54 0.74
C GLN A 143 5.23 -11.69 1.00
N ARG A 144 4.45 -12.03 -0.03
CA ARG A 144 2.99 -11.91 0.00
C ARG A 144 2.32 -13.17 -0.54
N PHE A 145 1.30 -13.63 0.17
CA PHE A 145 0.52 -14.82 -0.13
C PHE A 145 -0.91 -14.41 -0.47
N GLY A 146 -1.35 -14.72 -1.69
CA GLY A 146 -2.66 -14.31 -2.20
C GLY A 146 -3.76 -15.34 -1.94
N TYR A 147 -4.94 -14.84 -1.58
CA TYR A 147 -6.15 -15.63 -1.29
C TYR A 147 -7.39 -14.94 -1.91
N MET A 148 -8.50 -15.67 -1.94
CA MET A 148 -9.80 -15.14 -2.37
C MET A 148 -10.89 -15.67 -1.43
N VAL A 149 -11.45 -14.81 -0.58
CA VAL A 149 -12.47 -15.16 0.42
C VAL A 149 -13.69 -14.27 0.20
N ASN A 150 -14.90 -14.83 0.15
CA ASN A 150 -16.15 -14.07 -0.05
C ASN A 150 -16.11 -13.06 -1.21
N ASP A 151 -15.58 -13.44 -2.38
CA ASP A 151 -15.41 -12.55 -3.54
C ASP A 151 -14.53 -11.31 -3.28
N THR A 152 -13.63 -11.39 -2.28
CA THR A 152 -12.65 -10.36 -1.97
C THR A 152 -11.23 -10.86 -2.23
N ILE A 153 -10.40 -9.99 -2.79
CA ILE A 153 -8.97 -10.28 -2.97
C ILE A 153 -8.31 -10.10 -1.61
N CYS A 154 -7.68 -11.15 -1.10
CA CYS A 154 -7.02 -11.12 0.19
C CYS A 154 -5.52 -11.42 0.05
N GLU A 155 -4.75 -10.92 0.99
CA GLU A 155 -3.30 -11.08 1.03
C GLU A 155 -2.84 -11.13 2.48
N VAL A 156 -1.99 -12.10 2.80
CA VAL A 156 -1.16 -12.08 4.02
C VAL A 156 0.27 -11.84 3.58
N GLY A 157 1.03 -11.03 4.31
CA GLY A 157 2.42 -10.78 3.92
C GLY A 157 3.36 -10.52 5.08
N ASN A 158 4.60 -10.97 4.92
CA ASN A 158 5.74 -10.52 5.70
C ASN A 158 6.30 -9.26 5.04
N VAL A 159 6.48 -8.20 5.82
CA VAL A 159 6.98 -6.92 5.33
C VAL A 159 8.19 -6.52 6.17
N LEU A 160 9.33 -6.26 5.51
CA LEU A 160 10.52 -5.71 6.15
C LEU A 160 10.59 -4.21 5.82
N ILE A 161 10.37 -3.35 6.82
CA ILE A 161 10.47 -1.90 6.70
C ILE A 161 11.82 -1.48 7.28
N ASN A 162 12.76 -1.07 6.42
CA ASN A 162 14.17 -0.86 6.78
C ASN A 162 14.76 -2.05 7.59
N GLY A 163 14.32 -3.27 7.27
CA GLY A 163 14.73 -4.50 7.97
C GLY A 163 13.87 -4.87 9.19
N ALA A 164 13.05 -3.95 9.72
CA ALA A 164 12.11 -4.28 10.79
C ALA A 164 10.93 -5.09 10.24
N LYS A 165 10.76 -6.32 10.74
CA LYS A 165 9.68 -7.21 10.29
C LYS A 165 8.35 -6.83 10.93
N VAL A 166 7.33 -6.73 10.10
CA VAL A 166 5.91 -6.68 10.49
C VAL A 166 5.12 -7.65 9.59
N VAL A 167 3.94 -8.04 10.03
CA VAL A 167 2.99 -8.84 9.24
C VAL A 167 1.84 -7.94 8.82
N THR A 168 1.32 -8.16 7.62
CA THR A 168 0.11 -7.51 7.12
C THR A 168 -0.91 -8.53 6.68
N ILE A 169 -2.19 -8.19 6.85
CA ILE A 169 -3.32 -8.94 6.31
C ILE A 169 -4.32 -7.95 5.72
N ASN A 170 -4.93 -8.29 4.59
CA ASN A 170 -5.89 -7.42 3.92
C ASN A 170 -7.05 -8.16 3.25
N SER A 171 -8.07 -7.39 2.91
CA SER A 171 -9.20 -7.79 2.08
C SER A 171 -9.65 -6.56 1.26
N GLU A 172 -9.69 -6.68 -0.06
CA GLU A 172 -10.13 -5.62 -0.97
C GLU A 172 -11.24 -6.07 -1.93
N SER A 173 -12.20 -5.19 -2.20
CA SER A 173 -13.31 -5.40 -3.12
C SER A 173 -13.94 -4.07 -3.54
N THR A 174 -14.73 -4.08 -4.61
CA THR A 174 -15.64 -2.95 -4.91
C THR A 174 -16.86 -2.94 -3.98
N GLU A 175 -17.15 -4.07 -3.32
CA GLU A 175 -18.31 -4.26 -2.46
C GLU A 175 -17.90 -4.26 -0.98
N VAL A 176 -18.29 -3.21 -0.24
CA VAL A 176 -18.01 -3.07 1.20
C VAL A 176 -18.53 -4.26 2.02
N LYS A 177 -19.72 -4.77 1.66
CA LYS A 177 -20.37 -5.90 2.35
C LYS A 177 -19.55 -7.18 2.27
N ASP A 178 -18.90 -7.41 1.14
CA ASP A 178 -18.10 -8.61 0.91
C ASP A 178 -16.83 -8.55 1.78
N ILE A 179 -16.20 -7.36 1.90
CA ILE A 179 -15.06 -7.12 2.80
C ILE A 179 -15.45 -7.31 4.26
N LYS A 180 -16.58 -6.74 4.70
CA LYS A 180 -17.07 -6.88 6.07
C LYS A 180 -17.32 -8.35 6.42
N LYS A 181 -17.90 -9.13 5.51
CA LYS A 181 -18.07 -10.57 5.69
C LYS A 181 -16.73 -11.27 5.85
N THR A 182 -15.74 -10.96 5.00
CA THR A 182 -14.38 -11.51 5.14
C THR A 182 -13.73 -11.14 6.47
N MET A 183 -13.92 -9.90 6.95
CA MET A 183 -13.41 -9.49 8.25
C MET A 183 -14.00 -10.31 9.39
N ILE A 184 -15.32 -10.55 9.38
CA ILE A 184 -15.99 -11.40 10.37
C ILE A 184 -15.44 -12.83 10.31
N ASP A 185 -15.46 -13.45 9.12
CA ASP A 185 -15.09 -14.87 8.96
C ASP A 185 -13.60 -15.14 9.24
N CYS A 186 -12.75 -14.13 9.10
CA CYS A 186 -11.31 -14.21 9.39
C CYS A 186 -10.93 -13.62 10.75
N GLU A 187 -11.90 -13.26 11.61
CA GLU A 187 -11.68 -12.69 12.94
C GLU A 187 -10.78 -11.44 12.92
N LEU A 188 -11.15 -10.46 12.07
CA LEU A 188 -10.40 -9.21 11.86
C LEU A 188 -11.11 -7.95 12.35
N GLU A 189 -12.31 -8.07 12.92
CA GLU A 189 -13.17 -6.92 13.25
C GLU A 189 -12.60 -6.01 14.34
N ASP A 190 -11.80 -6.56 15.26
CA ASP A 190 -11.22 -5.82 16.38
C ASP A 190 -9.90 -5.11 16.01
N PHE A 191 -9.40 -5.27 14.78
CA PHE A 191 -8.16 -4.63 14.34
C PHE A 191 -8.41 -3.29 13.66
N GLU A 192 -7.57 -2.32 13.98
CA GLU A 192 -7.53 -1.03 13.30
C GLU A 192 -7.21 -1.21 11.80
N ASN A 193 -7.90 -0.48 10.93
CA ASN A 193 -7.54 -0.36 9.53
C ASN A 193 -6.30 0.55 9.41
N ILE A 194 -5.13 -0.06 9.20
CA ILE A 194 -3.82 0.59 9.12
C ILE A 194 -3.32 0.42 7.69
N ASN A 195 -3.24 1.51 6.93
CA ASN A 195 -2.62 1.49 5.61
C ASN A 195 -1.08 1.56 5.68
N TYR A 196 -0.41 1.36 4.55
CA TYR A 196 1.06 1.37 4.48
C TYR A 196 1.69 2.68 4.95
N LEU A 197 1.06 3.84 4.70
CA LEU A 197 1.62 5.12 5.15
C LEU A 197 1.69 5.15 6.68
N GLN A 198 0.58 4.80 7.32
CA GLN A 198 0.51 4.74 8.77
C GLN A 198 1.47 3.69 9.35
N ALA A 199 1.49 2.47 8.79
CA ALA A 199 2.36 1.40 9.26
C ALA A 199 3.84 1.81 9.19
N ILE A 200 4.27 2.38 8.06
CA ILE A 200 5.65 2.84 7.88
C ILE A 200 5.96 3.98 8.86
N LYS A 201 5.09 4.99 8.99
CA LYS A 201 5.29 6.10 9.92
C LYS A 201 5.37 5.65 11.38
N ARG A 202 4.59 4.63 11.78
CA ARG A 202 4.67 4.03 13.12
C ARG A 202 6.02 3.34 13.34
N VAL A 203 6.46 2.54 12.37
CA VAL A 203 7.74 1.79 12.46
C VAL A 203 8.96 2.69 12.46
N ILE A 204 8.98 3.76 11.65
CA ILE A 204 10.11 4.72 11.63
C ILE A 204 10.03 5.79 12.73
N GLY A 205 9.01 5.74 13.60
CA GLY A 205 8.88 6.62 14.76
C GLY A 205 8.33 8.02 14.47
N TRP A 206 7.69 8.24 13.32
CA TRP A 206 7.03 9.52 12.99
C TRP A 206 5.63 9.62 13.60
N ILE A 207 4.97 8.50 13.86
CA ILE A 207 3.69 8.44 14.57
C ILE A 207 3.88 7.58 15.82
N ASN A 208 3.60 8.16 16.99
CA ASN A 208 3.59 7.42 18.26
C ASN A 208 2.27 6.67 18.46
N LYS A 209 2.06 5.62 17.68
CA LYS A 209 0.94 4.67 17.82
C LYS A 209 1.45 3.24 17.63
N PRO A 210 0.92 2.26 18.38
CA PRO A 210 1.29 0.86 18.18
C PRO A 210 0.77 0.34 16.84
N LEU A 211 1.26 -0.81 16.39
CA LEU A 211 0.58 -1.60 15.36
C LEU A 211 -0.68 -2.28 15.97
N ALA A 212 -1.44 -3.03 15.18
CA ALA A 212 -2.70 -3.62 15.63
C ALA A 212 -2.53 -4.73 16.68
N ASN A 213 -1.35 -5.34 16.77
CA ASN A 213 -0.95 -6.33 17.78
C ASN A 213 0.57 -6.47 17.87
#